data_AF-A0AAJ6UQ83-F1
#
_entry.id   AF-A0AAJ6UQ83-F1
#
_cell.length_a   1.000
_cell.length_b   1.000
_cell.length_c   1.000
_cell.angle_alpha   90.00
_cell.angle_beta   90.00
_cell.angle_gamma   90.00
#
_symmetry.space_group_name_H-M   'P 1'
#
loop_
_entity.id
_entity.type
_entity.pdbx_description
1 polymer ?
#
loop_
_entity_poly.entity_id
_entity_poly.type
_entity_poly.pdbx_seq_one_letter_code
_entity_poly.pdbx_strand_id
1 'polypeptide(L)'
;MKKKNPGNREDDKEKTNGPKSMMNKRKKNMKRLGGAAGLSLEAFVNAKANTSSSFSNPALIKKQREFYKNAKYVSKFKKKLKQQHQPNEIPSDAENENREGSKMMNKNKRSKNSLKELYEKRREEEEKAKIEREAILKAKKEERERSESRRKAAREKMFKKTRHGQPVMKYRIEHLLQLVQGSNENSTDKNL
;
A
#
# COMPACT_ATOMS: atom_id res chain seq x y z
N MET A 1 -54.37 53.88 26.75
CA MET A 1 -54.21 54.28 25.33
C MET A 1 -54.18 53.01 24.47
N LYS A 2 -55.14 52.84 23.56
CA LYS A 2 -55.19 51.78 22.53
C LYS A 2 -54.79 52.38 21.17
N LYS A 3 -54.02 51.64 20.35
CA LYS A 3 -53.94 51.72 18.87
C LYS A 3 -53.54 50.32 18.36
N LYS A 4 -54.45 49.44 17.91
CA LYS A 4 -54.99 49.19 16.53
C LYS A 4 -53.93 48.77 15.45
N ASN A 5 -54.05 47.49 15.03
CA ASN A 5 -53.56 46.74 13.84
C ASN A 5 -53.94 47.40 12.48
N PRO A 6 -53.45 47.00 11.25
CA PRO A 6 -53.37 45.61 10.69
C PRO A 6 -52.33 45.29 9.57
N GLY A 7 -52.30 44.02 9.09
CA GLY A 7 -51.97 43.71 7.68
C GLY A 7 -51.14 42.45 7.38
N ASN A 8 -51.80 41.39 6.91
CA ASN A 8 -51.23 40.22 6.23
C ASN A 8 -50.34 40.59 5.02
N ARG A 9 -49.30 39.79 4.75
CA ARG A 9 -48.92 39.37 3.38
C ARG A 9 -48.03 38.12 3.44
N GLU A 10 -48.55 37.05 2.85
CA GLU A 10 -47.80 35.88 2.42
C GLU A 10 -46.76 36.31 1.38
N ASP A 11 -45.53 35.80 1.51
CA ASP A 11 -44.56 35.78 0.42
C ASP A 11 -44.03 34.35 0.29
N ASP A 12 -44.60 33.66 -0.70
CA ASP A 12 -44.05 32.48 -1.33
C ASP A 12 -42.58 32.66 -1.67
N LYS A 13 -41.73 31.80 -1.09
CA LYS A 13 -40.47 31.42 -1.72
C LYS A 13 -40.37 29.91 -1.74
N GLU A 14 -40.90 29.35 -2.82
CA GLU A 14 -40.52 28.07 -3.39
C GLU A 14 -38.99 27.88 -3.27
N LYS A 15 -38.56 27.05 -2.31
CA LYS A 15 -37.24 26.45 -2.37
C LYS A 15 -37.39 25.14 -3.09
N THR A 16 -37.26 25.21 -4.41
CA THR A 16 -37.10 24.06 -5.28
C THR A 16 -36.10 23.07 -4.67
N ASN A 17 -36.61 21.89 -4.31
CA ASN A 17 -35.80 20.78 -3.80
C ASN A 17 -34.99 20.18 -4.97
N GLY A 18 -33.98 20.92 -5.43
CA GLY A 18 -32.98 20.39 -6.35
C GLY A 18 -32.20 19.23 -5.69
N PRO A 19 -31.71 18.25 -6.47
CA PRO A 19 -31.15 17.02 -5.92
C PRO A 19 -29.82 17.33 -5.19
N LYS A 20 -29.87 17.46 -3.85
CA LYS A 20 -28.71 17.61 -2.94
C LYS A 20 -27.77 16.38 -2.89
N SER A 21 -27.78 15.53 -3.91
CA SER A 21 -27.19 14.19 -3.90
C SER A 21 -25.76 14.14 -4.48
N MET A 22 -25.38 15.07 -5.36
CA MET A 22 -24.09 15.01 -6.07
C MET A 22 -22.94 15.75 -5.34
N MET A 23 -23.23 16.87 -4.68
CA MET A 23 -22.21 17.70 -4.04
C MET A 23 -21.61 17.03 -2.79
N ASN A 24 -22.40 16.24 -2.07
CA ASN A 24 -21.98 15.56 -0.85
C ASN A 24 -21.01 14.37 -1.10
N LYS A 25 -21.07 13.75 -2.29
CA LYS A 25 -20.16 12.64 -2.65
C LYS A 25 -18.76 13.14 -3.00
N ARG A 26 -18.64 14.27 -3.71
CA ARG A 26 -17.34 14.89 -4.05
C ARG A 26 -16.59 15.39 -2.81
N LYS A 27 -17.30 16.02 -1.86
CA LYS A 27 -16.71 16.50 -0.58
C LYS A 27 -16.16 15.38 0.31
N LYS A 28 -16.75 14.18 0.27
CA LYS A 28 -16.27 13.02 1.05
C LYS A 28 -14.98 12.41 0.49
N ASN A 29 -14.76 12.48 -0.82
CA ASN A 29 -13.55 11.95 -1.45
C ASN A 29 -12.32 12.85 -1.21
N MET A 30 -12.50 14.18 -1.12
CA MET A 30 -11.39 15.08 -0.80
C MET A 30 -10.79 14.83 0.59
N LYS A 31 -11.62 14.49 1.59
CA LYS A 31 -11.13 14.22 2.95
C LYS A 31 -10.30 12.94 3.10
N ARG A 32 -10.39 12.00 2.13
CA ARG A 32 -9.73 10.68 2.24
C ARG A 32 -8.25 10.67 1.81
N LEU A 33 -7.77 11.74 1.18
CA LEU A 33 -6.39 11.88 0.71
C LEU A 33 -5.71 13.17 1.21
N GLY A 34 -6.20 13.75 2.32
CA GLY A 34 -5.59 14.94 2.91
C GLY A 34 -6.20 16.29 2.48
N GLY A 35 -7.40 16.33 1.88
CA GLY A 35 -8.08 17.60 1.60
C GLY A 35 -7.26 18.59 0.77
N ALA A 36 -7.61 19.88 0.85
CA ALA A 36 -6.93 20.95 0.12
C ALA A 36 -5.49 21.25 0.62
N ALA A 37 -5.07 20.69 1.76
CA ALA A 37 -3.80 20.99 2.43
C ALA A 37 -2.84 19.79 2.52
N GLY A 38 -3.20 18.62 1.96
CA GLY A 38 -2.38 17.41 2.02
C GLY A 38 -2.24 16.82 3.43
N LEU A 39 -1.55 15.68 3.51
CA LEU A 39 -1.12 15.07 4.78
C LEU A 39 -0.09 16.00 5.44
N SER A 40 -0.27 16.32 6.73
CA SER A 40 0.66 17.18 7.45
C SER A 40 2.06 16.56 7.51
N LEU A 41 3.10 17.39 7.57
CA LEU A 41 4.49 16.94 7.76
C LEU A 41 4.61 16.02 8.99
N GLU A 42 3.88 16.34 10.05
CA GLU A 42 3.77 15.52 11.26
C GLU A 42 3.19 14.13 10.98
N ALA A 43 2.21 13.99 10.07
CA ALA A 43 1.67 12.69 9.67
C ALA A 43 2.72 11.84 8.93
N PHE A 44 3.57 12.45 8.10
CA PHE A 44 4.68 11.75 7.44
C PHE A 44 5.78 11.36 8.42
N VAL A 45 6.12 12.25 9.36
CA VAL A 45 7.11 11.97 10.42
C VAL A 45 6.62 10.84 11.32
N ASN A 46 5.36 10.88 11.76
CA ASN A 46 4.76 9.83 12.58
C ASN A 46 4.62 8.51 11.83
N ALA A 47 4.32 8.53 10.52
CA ALA A 47 4.32 7.31 9.71
C ALA A 47 5.71 6.65 9.67
N LYS A 48 6.78 7.45 9.52
CA LYS A 48 8.16 6.94 9.50
C LYS A 48 8.66 6.53 10.89
N ALA A 49 8.32 7.28 11.93
CA ALA A 49 8.70 7.00 13.32
C ALA A 49 8.03 5.70 13.85
N ASN A 50 6.75 5.50 13.57
CA ASN A 50 6.04 4.25 13.89
C ASN A 50 6.51 3.05 13.06
N THR A 51 7.19 3.28 11.94
CA THR A 51 7.84 2.21 11.16
C THR A 51 9.15 1.76 11.80
N SER A 52 9.83 2.63 12.56
CA SER A 52 11.14 2.36 13.17
C SER A 52 11.07 1.74 14.57
N SER A 53 10.09 2.10 15.41
CA SER A 53 9.99 1.60 16.79
C SER A 53 9.10 0.37 16.94
N SER A 54 8.28 0.08 15.94
CA SER A 54 7.33 -1.03 15.96
C SER A 54 7.39 -1.76 14.63
N PHE A 55 8.46 -2.54 14.44
CA PHE A 55 8.50 -3.64 13.48
C PHE A 55 7.26 -4.50 13.73
N SER A 56 6.22 -4.21 12.96
CA SER A 56 4.87 -4.70 13.23
C SER A 56 4.90 -6.21 13.11
N ASN A 57 4.62 -6.91 14.21
CA ASN A 57 4.62 -8.36 14.23
C ASN A 57 3.69 -8.86 13.09
N PRO A 58 4.22 -9.62 12.11
CA PRO A 58 3.46 -10.02 10.94
C PRO A 58 2.22 -10.85 11.32
N ALA A 59 2.24 -11.55 12.47
CA ALA A 59 1.09 -12.26 12.98
C ALA A 59 -0.03 -11.31 13.43
N LEU A 60 0.30 -10.19 14.10
CA LEU A 60 -0.69 -9.20 14.54
C LEU A 60 -1.32 -8.47 13.34
N ILE A 61 -0.50 -8.12 12.34
CA ILE A 61 -1.01 -7.52 11.10
C ILE A 61 -1.94 -8.47 10.36
N LYS A 62 -1.58 -9.76 10.26
CA LYS A 62 -2.43 -10.78 9.65
C LYS A 62 -3.77 -10.90 10.38
N LYS A 63 -3.75 -11.03 11.71
CA LYS A 63 -4.95 -11.08 12.55
C LYS A 63 -5.86 -9.87 12.35
N GLN A 64 -5.31 -8.66 12.32
CA GLN A 64 -6.09 -7.44 12.13
C GLN A 64 -6.72 -7.38 10.72
N ARG A 65 -5.98 -7.78 9.69
CA ARG A 65 -6.48 -7.87 8.31
C ARG A 65 -7.59 -8.90 8.17
N GLU A 66 -7.43 -10.07 8.79
CA GLU A 66 -8.43 -11.13 8.81
C GLU A 66 -9.69 -10.71 9.55
N PHE A 67 -9.57 -10.11 10.74
CA PHE A 67 -10.70 -9.56 11.48
C PHE A 67 -11.53 -8.60 10.62
N TYR A 68 -10.87 -7.68 9.93
CA TYR A 68 -11.54 -6.72 9.05
C TYR A 68 -12.23 -7.40 7.84
N LYS A 69 -11.56 -8.37 7.21
CA LYS A 69 -12.16 -9.17 6.12
C LYS A 69 -13.40 -9.91 6.60
N ASN A 70 -13.32 -10.55 7.76
CA ASN A 70 -14.41 -11.32 8.35
C ASN A 70 -15.59 -10.43 8.72
N ALA A 71 -15.34 -9.28 9.37
CA ALA A 71 -16.37 -8.29 9.66
C ALA A 71 -17.09 -7.83 8.37
N LYS A 72 -16.35 -7.59 7.28
CA LYS A 72 -16.92 -7.23 5.99
C LYS A 72 -17.80 -8.34 5.40
N TYR A 73 -17.38 -9.60 5.52
CA TYR A 73 -18.20 -10.74 5.07
C TYR A 73 -19.47 -10.91 5.89
N VAL A 74 -19.39 -10.77 7.22
CA VAL A 74 -20.56 -10.79 8.11
C VAL A 74 -21.53 -9.66 7.76
N SER A 75 -21.04 -8.43 7.54
CA SER A 75 -21.91 -7.32 7.12
C SER A 75 -22.56 -7.57 5.76
N LYS A 76 -21.83 -8.12 4.79
CA LYS A 76 -22.39 -8.50 3.48
C LYS A 76 -23.47 -9.57 3.62
N PHE A 77 -23.22 -10.60 4.43
CA PHE A 77 -24.16 -11.68 4.68
C PHE A 77 -25.43 -11.16 5.37
N LYS A 78 -25.29 -10.38 6.44
CA LYS A 78 -26.42 -9.72 7.11
C LYS A 78 -27.22 -8.83 6.16
N LYS A 79 -26.56 -8.14 5.22
CA LYS A 79 -27.24 -7.34 4.19
C LYS A 79 -28.05 -8.22 3.22
N LYS A 80 -27.49 -9.34 2.77
CA LYS A 80 -28.20 -10.30 1.91
C LYS A 80 -29.40 -10.94 2.61
N LEU A 81 -29.24 -11.36 3.87
CA LEU A 81 -30.36 -11.86 4.67
C LEU A 81 -31.46 -10.82 4.81
N LYS A 82 -31.11 -9.56 5.10
CA LYS A 82 -32.09 -8.47 5.14
C LYS A 82 -32.81 -8.23 3.81
N GLN A 83 -32.17 -8.50 2.68
CA GLN A 83 -32.81 -8.41 1.36
C GLN A 83 -33.75 -9.59 1.09
N GLN A 84 -33.46 -10.78 1.61
CA GLN A 84 -34.36 -11.94 1.50
C GLN A 84 -35.54 -11.88 2.47
N HIS A 85 -35.38 -11.26 3.63
CA HIS A 85 -36.44 -11.04 4.62
C HIS A 85 -37.19 -9.72 4.45
N GLN A 86 -36.99 -8.97 3.34
CA GLN A 86 -38.01 -8.02 2.93
C GLN A 86 -39.17 -8.85 2.37
N PRO A 87 -40.37 -8.85 2.97
CA PRO A 87 -41.54 -9.32 2.26
C PRO A 87 -41.65 -8.50 0.97
N ASN A 88 -41.89 -9.19 -0.15
CA ASN A 88 -42.29 -8.55 -1.38
C ASN A 88 -43.56 -7.73 -1.11
N GLU A 89 -43.42 -6.43 -0.83
CA GLU A 89 -44.52 -5.49 -1.07
C GLU A 89 -44.57 -5.29 -2.58
N ILE A 90 -45.32 -6.19 -3.21
CA ILE A 90 -45.84 -6.06 -4.57
C ILE A 90 -46.92 -4.98 -4.52
N PRO A 91 -46.82 -3.85 -5.25
CA PRO A 91 -48.00 -3.19 -5.76
C PRO A 91 -48.40 -3.96 -7.02
N SER A 92 -49.47 -4.72 -6.89
CA SER A 92 -50.24 -5.24 -8.02
C SER A 92 -50.82 -4.04 -8.74
N ASP A 93 -50.37 -3.74 -9.96
CA ASP A 93 -51.19 -3.00 -10.91
C ASP A 93 -50.84 -3.39 -12.36
N ALA A 94 -51.86 -3.96 -12.99
CA ALA A 94 -52.26 -3.88 -14.39
C ALA A 94 -51.29 -4.37 -15.49
N GLU A 95 -51.65 -5.55 -16.02
CA GLU A 95 -51.64 -5.90 -17.44
C GLU A 95 -51.76 -4.69 -18.39
N ASN A 96 -50.78 -4.48 -19.27
CA ASN A 96 -51.05 -4.05 -20.65
C ASN A 96 -49.84 -4.36 -21.56
N GLU A 97 -49.98 -5.38 -22.38
CA GLU A 97 -49.14 -5.62 -23.55
C GLU A 97 -49.51 -4.61 -24.66
N ASN A 98 -48.62 -3.69 -25.06
CA ASN A 98 -48.35 -3.42 -26.49
C ASN A 98 -47.24 -2.38 -26.75
N ARG A 99 -46.53 -2.64 -27.86
CA ARG A 99 -45.78 -1.70 -28.73
C ARG A 99 -44.44 -1.13 -28.24
N GLU A 100 -43.39 -1.89 -28.58
CA GLU A 100 -42.46 -1.54 -29.67
C GLU A 100 -42.06 -0.05 -29.82
N GLY A 101 -40.76 0.23 -29.63
CA GLY A 101 -40.10 1.39 -30.24
C GLY A 101 -39.29 2.31 -29.33
N SER A 102 -38.15 1.84 -28.81
CA SER A 102 -37.05 2.78 -28.49
C SER A 102 -35.70 2.08 -28.58
N LYS A 103 -35.17 1.98 -29.80
CA LYS A 103 -33.74 1.73 -30.03
C LYS A 103 -32.98 2.97 -29.58
N MET A 104 -32.69 3.08 -28.28
CA MET A 104 -31.70 4.02 -27.79
C MET A 104 -30.35 3.66 -28.41
N MET A 105 -29.88 4.51 -29.32
CA MET A 105 -28.57 4.39 -29.94
C MET A 105 -27.48 4.38 -28.86
N ASN A 106 -26.98 3.19 -28.54
CA ASN A 106 -25.75 3.02 -27.78
C ASN A 106 -24.55 3.43 -28.64
N LYS A 107 -24.35 4.75 -28.79
CA LYS A 107 -23.10 5.34 -29.29
C LYS A 107 -22.05 5.33 -28.16
N ASN A 108 -21.64 4.14 -27.73
CA ASN A 108 -20.46 3.96 -26.89
C ASN A 108 -19.57 2.86 -27.49
N LYS A 109 -19.19 3.00 -28.76
CA LYS A 109 -17.99 2.36 -29.31
C LYS A 109 -16.79 3.28 -29.05
N ARG A 110 -16.43 3.50 -27.78
CA ARG A 110 -15.15 4.08 -27.42
C ARG A 110 -14.23 2.95 -26.96
N SER A 111 -13.32 2.56 -27.86
CA SER A 111 -12.09 1.80 -27.67
C SER A 111 -12.16 0.52 -26.81
N LYS A 112 -12.39 -0.62 -27.49
CA LYS A 112 -12.13 -1.96 -26.94
C LYS A 112 -10.63 -2.27 -26.79
N ASN A 113 -9.75 -1.33 -27.12
CA ASN A 113 -8.29 -1.53 -27.06
C ASN A 113 -7.74 -1.29 -25.64
N SER A 114 -8.53 -0.79 -24.69
CA SER A 114 -7.98 -0.29 -23.42
C SER A 114 -7.77 -1.31 -22.30
N LEU A 115 -8.37 -2.52 -22.34
CA LEU A 115 -8.25 -3.45 -21.20
C LEU A 115 -7.07 -4.42 -21.36
N LYS A 116 -6.91 -5.02 -22.55
CA LYS A 116 -5.84 -5.98 -22.83
C LYS A 116 -4.46 -5.31 -22.75
N GLU A 117 -4.32 -4.11 -23.31
CA GLU A 117 -3.10 -3.31 -23.24
C GLU A 117 -2.71 -2.93 -21.81
N LEU A 118 -3.68 -2.67 -20.91
CA LEU A 118 -3.39 -2.38 -19.50
C LEU A 118 -2.88 -3.62 -18.75
N TYR A 119 -3.40 -4.80 -19.07
CA TYR A 119 -2.91 -6.05 -18.48
C TYR A 119 -1.51 -6.42 -18.99
N GLU A 120 -1.25 -6.23 -20.29
CA GLU A 120 0.06 -6.50 -20.89
C GLU A 120 1.11 -5.55 -20.31
N LYS A 121 0.84 -4.24 -20.25
CA LYS A 121 1.74 -3.25 -19.62
C LYS A 121 2.04 -3.59 -18.16
N ARG A 122 1.02 -3.94 -17.38
CA ARG A 122 1.21 -4.32 -15.97
C ARG A 122 2.07 -5.58 -15.83
N ARG A 123 1.90 -6.56 -16.73
CA ARG A 123 2.69 -7.79 -16.70
C ARG A 123 4.16 -7.52 -17.02
N GLU A 124 4.41 -6.69 -18.02
CA GLU A 124 5.77 -6.28 -18.41
C GLU A 124 6.47 -5.52 -17.29
N GLU A 125 5.77 -4.60 -16.61
CA GLU A 125 6.32 -3.88 -15.45
C GLU A 125 6.61 -4.81 -14.28
N GLU A 126 5.72 -5.76 -13.99
CA GLU A 126 5.94 -6.75 -12.92
C GLU A 126 7.09 -7.70 -13.25
N GLU A 127 7.29 -8.09 -14.52
CA GLU A 127 8.43 -8.91 -14.95
C GLU A 127 9.75 -8.13 -14.89
N LYS A 128 9.79 -6.88 -15.35
CA LYS A 128 10.97 -6.01 -15.21
C LYS A 128 11.35 -5.82 -13.75
N ALA A 129 10.37 -5.56 -12.88
CA ALA A 129 10.61 -5.42 -11.44
C ALA A 129 11.13 -6.72 -10.79
N LYS A 130 10.72 -7.90 -11.28
CA LYS A 130 11.27 -9.18 -10.82
C LYS A 130 12.73 -9.33 -11.25
N ILE A 131 13.03 -9.04 -12.52
CA ILE A 131 14.39 -9.14 -13.07
C ILE A 131 15.34 -8.19 -12.32
N GLU A 132 14.95 -6.95 -12.07
CA GLU A 132 15.76 -5.98 -11.31
C GLU A 132 16.02 -6.46 -9.88
N ARG A 133 15.00 -6.98 -9.20
CA ARG A 133 15.15 -7.53 -7.85
C ARG A 133 16.05 -8.76 -7.82
N GLU A 134 15.90 -9.65 -8.79
CA GLU A 134 16.74 -10.84 -8.91
C GLU A 134 18.20 -10.46 -9.21
N ALA A 135 18.44 -9.43 -10.04
CA ALA A 135 19.77 -8.89 -10.29
C ALA A 135 20.41 -8.34 -9.00
N ILE A 136 19.66 -7.54 -8.22
CA ILE A 136 20.14 -7.00 -6.94
C ILE A 136 20.44 -8.13 -5.95
N LEU A 137 19.55 -9.13 -5.86
CA LEU A 137 19.75 -10.28 -4.97
C LEU A 137 20.96 -11.12 -5.37
N LYS A 138 21.17 -11.32 -6.67
CA LYS A 138 22.33 -12.03 -7.21
C LYS A 138 23.63 -11.28 -6.92
N ALA A 139 23.67 -9.97 -7.18
CA ALA A 139 24.83 -9.12 -6.85
C ALA A 139 25.16 -9.18 -5.35
N LYS A 140 24.15 -9.04 -4.48
CA LYS A 140 24.33 -9.12 -3.03
C LYS A 140 24.73 -10.52 -2.54
N LYS A 141 24.35 -11.58 -3.28
CA LYS A 141 24.77 -12.95 -2.97
C LYS A 141 26.22 -13.17 -3.35
N GLU A 142 26.63 -12.71 -4.53
CA GLU A 142 27.99 -12.79 -5.02
C GLU A 142 28.97 -12.00 -4.13
N GLU A 143 28.58 -10.79 -3.71
CA GLU A 143 29.37 -10.00 -2.75
C GLU A 143 29.60 -10.74 -1.43
N ARG A 144 28.52 -11.33 -0.87
CA ARG A 144 28.60 -12.14 0.35
C ARG A 144 29.51 -13.34 0.16
N GLU A 145 29.37 -14.06 -0.95
CA GLU A 145 30.19 -15.23 -1.26
C GLU A 145 31.68 -14.86 -1.41
N ARG A 146 31.99 -13.72 -2.04
CA ARG A 146 33.36 -13.18 -2.13
C ARG A 146 33.93 -12.82 -0.76
N SER A 147 33.14 -12.21 0.11
CA SER A 147 33.58 -11.91 1.49
C SER A 147 33.78 -13.18 2.31
N GLU A 148 32.88 -14.15 2.17
CA GLU A 148 32.95 -15.44 2.85
C GLU A 148 34.14 -16.29 2.37
N SER A 149 34.42 -16.30 1.06
CA SER A 149 35.56 -17.03 0.50
C SER A 149 36.88 -16.43 0.99
N ARG A 150 37.01 -15.09 1.03
CA ARG A 150 38.14 -14.39 1.65
C ARG A 150 38.29 -14.76 3.12
N ARG A 151 37.21 -14.74 3.89
CA ARG A 151 37.22 -15.12 5.31
C ARG A 151 37.62 -16.58 5.53
N LYS A 152 37.10 -17.50 4.71
CA LYS A 152 37.45 -18.93 4.77
C LYS A 152 38.91 -19.15 4.44
N ALA A 153 39.43 -18.55 3.38
CA ALA A 153 40.83 -18.66 3.00
C ALA A 153 41.78 -18.12 4.08
N ALA A 154 41.47 -16.96 4.67
CA ALA A 154 42.24 -16.43 5.80
C ALA A 154 42.19 -17.37 7.01
N ARG A 155 41.00 -17.88 7.34
CA ARG A 155 40.81 -18.82 8.46
C ARG A 155 41.55 -20.14 8.25
N GLU A 156 41.54 -20.67 7.03
CA GLU A 156 42.27 -21.89 6.66
C GLU A 156 43.77 -21.70 6.86
N LYS A 157 44.35 -20.59 6.37
CA LYS A 157 45.76 -20.25 6.60
C LYS A 157 46.10 -20.18 8.09
N MET A 158 45.24 -19.54 8.89
CA MET A 158 45.45 -19.39 10.34
C MET A 158 45.36 -20.71 11.12
N PHE A 159 44.62 -21.71 10.61
CA PHE A 159 44.51 -23.03 11.23
C PHE A 159 45.53 -24.05 10.72
N LYS A 160 46.38 -23.70 9.76
CA LYS A 160 47.48 -24.58 9.36
C LYS A 160 48.39 -24.84 10.56
N LYS A 161 48.72 -26.11 10.77
CA LYS A 161 49.57 -26.59 11.87
C LYS A 161 50.89 -27.14 11.34
N THR A 162 51.94 -27.02 12.15
CA THR A 162 53.22 -27.68 11.94
C THR A 162 53.09 -29.17 12.27
N ARG A 163 54.15 -29.96 11.99
CA ARG A 163 54.23 -31.38 12.34
C ARG A 163 53.91 -31.69 13.81
N HIS A 164 54.15 -30.73 14.70
CA HIS A 164 53.97 -30.87 16.15
C HIS A 164 52.63 -30.27 16.63
N GLY A 165 51.73 -29.89 15.71
CA GLY A 165 50.38 -29.40 16.03
C GLY A 165 50.28 -27.90 16.37
N GLN A 166 51.40 -27.20 16.47
CA GLN A 166 51.42 -25.74 16.69
C GLN A 166 50.98 -24.99 15.43
N PRO A 167 50.30 -23.84 15.54
CA PRO A 167 49.95 -23.03 14.36
C PRO A 167 51.20 -22.58 13.61
N VAL A 168 51.13 -22.60 12.28
CA VAL A 168 52.25 -22.16 11.44
C VAL A 168 52.46 -20.66 11.62
N MET A 169 53.59 -20.28 12.22
CA MET A 169 53.89 -18.89 12.60
C MET A 169 53.90 -17.92 11.42
N LYS A 170 54.29 -18.37 10.22
CA LYS A 170 54.28 -17.56 8.99
C LYS A 170 52.94 -16.85 8.79
N TYR A 171 51.83 -17.59 8.81
CA TYR A 171 50.50 -17.05 8.56
C TYR A 171 49.98 -16.22 9.74
N ARG A 172 50.37 -16.57 10.97
CA ARG A 172 49.97 -15.84 12.17
C ARG A 172 50.64 -14.46 12.23
N ILE A 173 51.92 -14.38 11.90
CA ILE A 173 52.67 -13.12 11.83
C ILE A 173 52.11 -12.24 10.71
N GLU A 174 51.85 -12.80 9.52
CA GLU A 174 51.21 -12.09 8.39
C GLU A 174 49.88 -11.43 8.82
N HIS A 175 49.01 -12.17 9.53
CA HIS A 175 47.74 -11.63 10.03
C HIS A 175 47.93 -10.52 11.08
N LEU A 176 48.89 -10.68 12.01
CA LEU A 176 49.20 -9.65 13.00
C LEU A 176 49.70 -8.37 12.34
N LEU A 177 50.59 -8.48 11.34
CA LEU A 177 51.06 -7.34 10.57
C LEU A 177 49.93 -6.64 9.83
N GLN A 178 49.02 -7.42 9.22
CA GLN A 178 47.87 -6.87 8.51
C GLN A 178 46.89 -6.15 9.45
N LEU A 179 46.69 -6.65 10.69
CA LEU A 179 45.91 -5.96 11.71
C LEU A 179 46.53 -4.63 12.13
N VAL A 180 47.86 -4.61 12.33
CA VAL A 180 48.60 -3.39 12.71
C VAL A 180 48.57 -2.35 11.59
N GLN A 181 48.76 -2.76 10.33
CA GLN A 181 48.68 -1.87 9.17
C GLN A 181 47.26 -1.31 9.01
N GLY A 182 46.24 -2.17 9.06
CA GLY A 182 44.85 -1.74 8.97
C GLY A 182 44.40 -0.85 10.15
N SER A 183 44.93 -1.03 11.35
CA SER A 183 44.65 -0.12 12.47
C SER A 183 45.26 1.27 12.25
N ASN A 184 46.42 1.34 11.60
CA ASN A 184 47.09 2.61 11.32
C ASN A 184 46.36 3.39 10.20
N GLU A 185 45.93 2.72 9.13
CA GLU A 185 45.13 3.34 8.04
C GLU A 185 43.77 3.87 8.54
N ASN A 186 43.09 3.12 9.41
CA ASN A 186 41.83 3.58 10.01
C ASN A 186 41.98 4.75 11.02
N SER A 187 43.21 5.06 11.44
CA SER A 187 43.52 6.17 12.35
C SER A 187 43.86 7.46 11.59
N THR A 188 44.39 7.36 10.37
CA THR A 188 44.68 8.51 9.51
C THR A 188 43.42 9.10 8.89
N ASP A 189 42.42 8.27 8.57
CA ASP A 189 41.15 8.71 7.97
C ASP A 189 40.18 9.39 8.96
N LYS A 190 40.42 9.24 10.28
CA LYS A 190 39.59 9.87 11.33
C LYS A 190 40.05 11.28 11.72
N ASN A 191 41.19 11.73 11.20
CA ASN A 191 41.77 13.05 11.47
C ASN A 191 41.64 14.02 10.28
N LEU A 192 40.71 13.73 9.36
CA LEU A 192 40.34 14.59 8.22
C LEU A 192 38.85 14.95 8.30
#